data_AF-A0A355BLH3-F1
#
_entry.id   AF-A0A355BLH3-F1
#
_cell.length_a   1.000
_cell.length_b   1.000
_cell.length_c   1.000
_cell.angle_alpha   90.00
_cell.angle_beta   90.00
_cell.angle_gamma   90.00
#
_symmetry.space_group_name_H-M   'P 1'
#
loop_
_entity.id
_entity.type
_entity.pdbx_description
1 polymer ?
#
loop_
_entity_poly.entity_id
_entity_poly.type
_entity_poly.pdbx_seq_one_letter_code
_entity_poly.pdbx_strand_id
1 'polypeptide(L)'
;KIDDDAMNRAVAIISNRVNSLGVSEPQIYREGGNRIRVALPEYGEKEGDDQEKVLEILGQTALLEFRDMEGNVFLSGKNLRDAREQIDQQGGGAYVELKLDEEGGDKMYEYTSANVGGFLYITLDGAPISRPGIREAIGAQGVITGIPTLEEARNLAIMLRSGALPVALEIRDFRAVGPTLGAVSLEKSVY
;
A
#
# COMPACT_ATOMS: atom_id res chain seq x y z
N LYS A 1 -1.15 -18.62 14.22
CA LYS A 1 -2.25 -18.59 13.22
C LYS A 1 -2.25 -17.17 12.69
N ILE A 2 -2.10 -16.96 11.39
CA ILE A 2 -2.15 -15.61 10.83
C ILE A 2 -3.60 -15.13 10.98
N ASP A 3 -3.79 -13.92 11.48
CA ASP A 3 -5.12 -13.32 11.55
C ASP A 3 -5.55 -12.81 10.17
N ASP A 4 -6.86 -12.71 9.95
CA ASP A 4 -7.39 -12.27 8.66
C ASP A 4 -7.05 -10.81 8.35
N ASP A 5 -6.65 -9.98 9.32
CA ASP A 5 -6.30 -8.59 9.06
C ASP A 5 -4.86 -8.49 8.50
N ALA A 6 -3.89 -9.17 9.12
CA ALA A 6 -2.52 -9.31 8.66
C ALA A 6 -2.44 -9.86 7.24
N MET A 7 -3.33 -10.79 6.92
CA MET A 7 -3.36 -11.44 5.63
C MET A 7 -4.07 -10.57 4.57
N ASN A 8 -4.92 -9.61 4.96
CA ASN A 8 -5.48 -8.57 4.07
C ASN A 8 -4.46 -7.45 3.84
N ARG A 9 -3.73 -7.08 4.90
CA ARG A 9 -2.62 -6.13 4.87
C ARG A 9 -1.54 -6.56 3.88
N ALA A 10 -1.14 -7.83 3.93
CA ALA A 10 -0.17 -8.40 3.00
C ALA A 10 -0.63 -8.33 1.54
N VAL A 11 -1.91 -8.63 1.27
CA VAL A 11 -2.48 -8.50 -0.09
C VAL A 11 -2.44 -7.04 -0.57
N ALA A 12 -2.78 -6.08 0.30
CA ALA A 12 -2.74 -4.66 -0.05
C ALA A 12 -1.31 -4.19 -0.38
N ILE A 13 -0.30 -4.62 0.39
CA ILE A 13 1.12 -4.32 0.10
C ILE A 13 1.51 -4.85 -1.29
N ILE A 14 1.24 -6.13 -1.54
CA ILE A 14 1.59 -6.78 -2.80
C ILE A 14 0.86 -6.10 -3.97
N SER A 15 -0.41 -5.79 -3.81
CA SER A 15 -1.18 -5.04 -4.82
C SER A 15 -0.54 -3.69 -5.16
N ASN A 16 -0.18 -2.90 -4.16
CA ASN A 16 0.46 -1.60 -4.38
C ASN A 16 1.79 -1.73 -5.13
N ARG A 17 2.63 -2.70 -4.75
CA ARG A 17 3.92 -2.95 -5.41
C ARG A 17 3.77 -3.40 -6.84
N VAL A 18 2.85 -4.31 -7.08
CA VAL A 18 2.55 -4.79 -8.42
C VAL A 18 2.04 -3.65 -9.32
N ASN A 19 1.21 -2.76 -8.78
CA ASN A 19 0.78 -1.55 -9.51
C ASN A 19 1.97 -0.62 -9.80
N SER A 20 2.90 -0.47 -8.86
CA SER A 20 4.12 0.34 -9.05
C SER A 20 5.08 -0.22 -10.11
N LEU A 21 5.02 -1.53 -10.37
CA LEU A 21 5.77 -2.21 -11.44
C LEU A 21 5.19 -1.94 -12.84
N GLY A 22 4.05 -1.25 -12.94
CA GLY A 22 3.39 -0.94 -14.21
C GLY A 22 2.74 -2.15 -14.90
N VAL A 23 2.43 -3.21 -14.15
CA VAL A 23 1.77 -4.41 -14.69
C VAL A 23 0.31 -4.08 -15.02
N SER A 24 -0.13 -4.39 -16.24
CA SER A 24 -1.49 -4.04 -16.70
C SER A 24 -2.55 -5.03 -16.24
N GLU A 25 -2.20 -6.31 -16.04
CA GLU A 25 -3.17 -7.37 -15.71
C GLU A 25 -2.71 -8.32 -14.58
N PRO A 26 -2.37 -7.81 -13.39
CA PRO A 26 -1.98 -8.66 -12.29
C PRO A 26 -3.18 -9.42 -11.71
N GLN A 27 -2.97 -10.68 -11.35
CA GLN A 27 -3.94 -11.47 -10.59
C GLN A 27 -3.39 -11.71 -9.19
N ILE A 28 -4.04 -11.14 -8.17
CA ILE A 28 -3.59 -11.20 -6.78
C ILE A 28 -4.74 -11.69 -5.92
N TYR A 29 -4.58 -12.87 -5.32
CA TYR A 29 -5.60 -13.43 -4.43
C TYR A 29 -4.98 -14.29 -3.34
N ARG A 30 -5.68 -14.39 -2.21
CA ARG A 30 -5.28 -15.32 -1.15
C ARG A 30 -5.42 -16.76 -1.60
N GLU A 31 -4.45 -17.57 -1.20
CA GLU A 31 -4.46 -19.02 -1.37
C GLU A 31 -4.40 -19.68 0.02
N GLY A 32 -5.52 -20.24 0.47
CA GLY A 32 -5.64 -20.80 1.83
C GLY A 32 -5.56 -19.73 2.92
N GLY A 33 -4.99 -20.09 4.08
CA GLY A 33 -4.98 -19.24 5.28
C GLY A 33 -3.74 -18.36 5.48
N ASN A 34 -2.67 -18.56 4.71
CA ASN A 34 -1.38 -17.90 4.93
C ASN A 34 -0.54 -17.70 3.66
N ARG A 35 -1.14 -17.80 2.47
CA ARG A 35 -0.42 -17.60 1.21
C ARG A 35 -1.15 -16.60 0.33
N ILE A 36 -0.37 -15.91 -0.49
CA ILE A 36 -0.85 -15.03 -1.56
C ILE A 36 -0.33 -15.62 -2.85
N ARG A 37 -1.22 -15.80 -3.81
CA ARG A 37 -0.85 -16.12 -5.18
C ARG A 37 -0.83 -14.82 -5.98
N VAL A 38 0.27 -14.59 -6.67
CA VAL A 38 0.49 -13.44 -7.53
C VAL A 38 0.82 -13.97 -8.92
N ALA A 39 0.02 -13.63 -9.92
CA ALA A 39 0.31 -13.94 -11.32
C ALA A 39 0.54 -12.63 -12.07
N LEU A 40 1.71 -12.53 -12.71
CA LEU A 40 2.15 -11.35 -13.46
C LEU A 40 2.46 -11.78 -14.90
N PRO A 41 1.47 -11.74 -15.83
CA PRO A 41 1.64 -12.23 -17.19
C PRO A 41 2.82 -11.58 -17.93
N GLU A 42 2.94 -10.26 -17.85
CA GLU A 42 3.99 -9.47 -18.51
C GLU A 42 5.42 -9.77 -18.02
N TYR A 43 5.55 -10.27 -16.78
CA TYR A 43 6.85 -10.65 -16.21
C TYR A 43 7.14 -12.15 -16.36
N GLY A 44 6.17 -12.92 -16.85
CA GLY A 44 6.37 -14.31 -17.28
C GLY A 44 7.13 -14.43 -18.61
N GLU A 45 7.19 -13.35 -19.39
CA GLU A 45 7.89 -13.27 -20.68
C GLU A 45 9.32 -12.70 -20.58
N LYS A 46 9.64 -12.07 -19.44
CA LYS A 46 10.97 -11.49 -19.18
C LYS A 46 11.86 -12.53 -18.54
N GLU A 47 13.14 -12.56 -18.88
CA GLU A 47 14.15 -13.49 -18.33
C GLU A 47 15.27 -12.71 -17.61
N GLY A 48 15.95 -13.36 -16.66
CA GLY A 48 17.11 -12.81 -15.96
C GLY A 48 16.77 -11.70 -14.95
N ASP A 49 17.52 -10.61 -14.98
CA ASP A 49 17.51 -9.50 -14.00
C ASP A 49 16.11 -8.91 -13.76
N ASP A 50 15.24 -8.92 -14.78
CA ASP A 50 13.87 -8.40 -14.66
C ASP A 50 13.00 -9.21 -13.68
N GLN A 51 13.18 -10.53 -13.63
CA GLN A 51 12.45 -11.38 -12.69
C GLN A 51 12.98 -11.21 -11.27
N GLU A 52 14.30 -11.14 -11.10
CA GLU A 52 14.94 -10.95 -9.79
C GLU A 52 14.50 -9.62 -9.15
N LYS A 53 14.43 -8.56 -9.95
CA LYS A 53 13.94 -7.25 -9.51
C LYS A 53 12.49 -7.27 -9.01
N VAL A 54 11.61 -8.05 -9.66
CA VAL A 54 10.23 -8.23 -9.18
C VAL A 54 10.22 -8.93 -7.83
N LEU A 55 10.98 -10.03 -7.69
CA LEU A 55 11.05 -10.77 -6.44
C LEU A 55 11.61 -9.90 -5.31
N GLU A 56 12.60 -9.08 -5.59
CA GLU A 56 13.16 -8.13 -4.63
C GLU A 56 12.09 -7.13 -4.17
N ILE A 57 11.39 -6.48 -5.09
CA ILE A 57 10.35 -5.49 -4.77
C ILE A 57 9.21 -6.14 -3.98
N LEU A 58 8.75 -7.33 -4.38
CA LEU A 58 7.68 -8.04 -3.69
C LEU A 58 8.11 -8.58 -2.31
N GLY A 59 9.39 -8.88 -2.11
CA GLY A 59 9.94 -9.39 -0.86
C GLY A 59 10.36 -8.33 0.15
N GLN A 60 10.49 -7.06 -0.24
CA GLN A 60 10.86 -5.97 0.67
C GLN A 60 9.80 -5.75 1.77
N THR A 61 10.15 -5.06 2.85
CA THR A 61 9.16 -4.66 3.88
C THR A 61 8.47 -3.37 3.45
N ALA A 62 7.15 -3.27 3.64
CA ALA A 62 6.42 -2.07 3.29
C ALA A 62 6.83 -0.90 4.19
N LEU A 63 7.24 0.22 3.59
CA LEU A 63 7.72 1.40 4.29
C LEU A 63 6.71 2.55 4.13
N LEU A 64 5.97 2.83 5.21
CA LEU A 64 5.10 4.01 5.28
C LEU A 64 5.91 5.23 5.70
N GLU A 65 5.76 6.33 4.97
CA GLU A 65 6.41 7.61 5.25
C GLU A 65 5.43 8.76 5.10
N PHE A 66 5.60 9.77 5.94
CA PHE A 66 4.98 11.08 5.78
C PHE A 66 6.09 12.05 5.38
N ARG A 67 5.85 12.72 4.27
CA ARG A 67 6.80 13.63 3.64
C ARG A 67 6.24 15.04 3.60
N ASP A 68 7.13 16.01 3.79
CA ASP A 68 6.79 17.41 3.61
C ASP A 68 6.57 17.76 2.13
N MET A 69 6.26 19.03 1.85
CA MET A 69 6.07 19.51 0.47
C MET A 69 7.32 19.44 -0.40
N GLU A 70 8.51 19.41 0.21
CA GLU A 70 9.80 19.30 -0.48
C GLU A 70 10.20 17.82 -0.72
N GLY A 71 9.46 16.88 -0.12
CA GLY A 71 9.67 15.44 -0.23
C GLY A 71 10.52 14.83 0.88
N ASN A 72 10.92 15.61 1.89
CA ASN A 72 11.70 15.11 3.03
C ASN A 72 10.82 14.32 3.98
N VAL A 73 11.33 13.18 4.45
CA VAL A 73 10.63 12.32 5.40
C VAL A 73 10.76 12.91 6.80
N PHE A 74 9.65 13.26 7.44
CA PHE A 74 9.63 13.76 8.82
C PHE A 74 8.98 12.77 9.80
N LEU A 75 8.18 11.83 9.31
CA LEU A 75 7.54 10.79 10.10
C LEU A 75 7.49 9.47 9.31
N SER A 76 7.52 8.33 9.99
CA SER A 76 7.36 7.02 9.34
C SER A 76 6.35 6.13 10.05
N GLY A 77 6.00 5.00 9.42
CA GLY A 77 5.02 4.06 9.93
C GLY A 77 5.33 3.51 11.33
N LYS A 78 6.60 3.54 11.76
CA LYS A 78 6.97 3.14 13.13
C LYS A 78 6.24 3.95 14.22
N ASN A 79 5.86 5.18 13.89
CA ASN A 79 5.18 6.11 14.79
C ASN A 79 3.66 6.01 14.68
N LEU A 80 3.11 5.22 13.75
CA LEU A 80 1.68 5.00 13.62
C LEU A 80 1.23 3.85 14.54
N ARG A 81 0.36 4.15 15.50
CA ARG A 81 -0.24 3.18 16.43
C ARG A 81 -1.50 2.55 15.87
N ASP A 82 -2.34 3.33 15.22
CA ASP A 82 -3.59 2.84 14.64
C ASP A 82 -4.05 3.74 13.49
N ALA A 83 -4.83 3.17 12.58
CA ALA A 83 -5.55 3.91 11.55
C ALA A 83 -6.91 3.25 11.35
N ARG A 84 -8.01 4.01 11.40
CA ARG A 84 -9.37 3.48 11.29
C ARG A 84 -10.25 4.32 10.39
N GLU A 85 -10.97 3.64 9.51
CA GLU A 85 -11.98 4.28 8.68
C GLU A 85 -13.23 4.65 9.49
N GLN A 86 -13.85 5.76 9.13
CA GLN A 86 -15.10 6.26 9.69
C GLN A 86 -15.95 6.90 8.57
N ILE A 87 -17.27 6.86 8.73
CA ILE A 87 -18.18 7.63 7.88
C ILE A 87 -18.32 9.03 8.47
N ASP A 88 -18.28 10.05 7.60
CA ASP A 88 -18.67 11.39 7.97
C ASP A 88 -20.20 11.46 8.04
N GLN A 89 -20.73 11.59 9.27
CA GLN A 89 -22.17 11.65 9.53
C GLN A 89 -22.86 12.88 8.93
N GLN A 90 -22.10 13.89 8.51
CA GLN A 90 -22.64 15.11 7.92
C GLN A 90 -22.82 15.03 6.39
N GLY A 91 -22.55 13.85 5.79
CA GLY A 91 -22.73 13.62 4.35
C GLY A 91 -21.49 13.96 3.50
N GLY A 92 -20.31 14.12 4.13
CA GLY A 92 -19.04 14.44 3.46
C GLY A 92 -18.24 13.26 2.92
N GLY A 93 -18.77 12.03 3.00
CA GLY A 93 -18.09 10.80 2.59
C GLY A 93 -17.52 10.03 3.79
N ALA A 94 -16.26 9.64 3.71
CA ALA A 94 -15.53 8.92 4.74
C ALA A 94 -14.19 9.60 5.07
N TYR A 95 -13.61 9.22 6.21
CA TYR A 95 -12.29 9.68 6.63
C TYR A 95 -11.53 8.54 7.33
N VAL A 96 -10.21 8.68 7.42
CA VAL A 96 -9.36 7.79 8.21
C VAL A 96 -8.83 8.55 9.41
N GLU A 97 -9.21 8.11 10.61
CA GLU A 97 -8.62 8.57 11.86
C GLU A 97 -7.25 7.91 12.04
N LEU A 98 -6.23 8.71 12.36
CA LEU A 98 -4.87 8.28 12.66
C LEU A 98 -4.60 8.44 14.15
N LYS A 99 -3.89 7.46 14.72
CA LYS A 99 -3.30 7.56 16.05
C LYS A 99 -1.81 7.32 15.95
N LEU A 100 -1.04 8.30 16.39
CA LEU A 100 0.41 8.25 16.45
C LEU A 100 0.86 7.95 17.88
N ASP A 101 2.12 7.61 18.04
CA ASP A 101 2.79 7.65 19.33
C ASP A 101 3.19 9.07 19.72
N GLU A 102 3.76 9.23 20.92
CA GLU A 102 4.14 10.53 21.47
C GLU A 102 5.16 11.24 20.57
N GLU A 103 6.26 10.57 20.21
CA GLU A 103 7.28 11.10 19.28
C GLU A 103 6.65 11.51 17.94
N GLY A 104 5.75 10.68 17.40
CA GLY A 104 5.09 10.96 16.14
C GLY A 104 4.12 12.13 16.21
N GLY A 105 3.40 12.25 17.33
CA GLY A 105 2.51 13.36 17.59
C GLY A 105 3.24 14.70 17.66
N ASP A 106 4.40 14.74 18.31
CA ASP A 106 5.22 15.96 18.42
C ASP A 106 5.73 16.41 17.06
N LYS A 107 6.27 15.48 16.25
CA LYS A 107 6.76 15.79 14.89
C LYS A 107 5.63 16.21 13.96
N MET A 108 4.47 15.55 14.06
CA MET A 108 3.29 15.93 13.28
C MET A 108 2.82 17.33 13.67
N TYR A 109 2.82 17.65 14.96
CA TYR A 109 2.41 18.97 15.45
C TYR A 109 3.39 20.06 14.99
N GLU A 110 4.69 19.82 15.12
CA GLU A 110 5.73 20.75 14.64
C GLU A 110 5.55 21.05 13.15
N TYR A 111 5.42 20.01 12.33
CA TYR A 111 5.24 20.20 10.89
C TYR A 111 3.90 20.89 10.55
N THR A 112 2.79 20.43 11.10
CA THR A 112 1.46 20.95 10.74
C THR A 112 1.22 22.37 11.27
N SER A 113 1.75 22.73 12.44
CA SER A 113 1.65 24.09 12.98
C SER A 113 2.38 25.14 12.14
N ALA A 114 3.51 24.78 11.55
CA ALA A 114 4.26 25.64 10.64
C ALA A 114 3.64 25.72 9.22
N ASN A 115 2.78 24.77 8.86
CA ASN A 115 2.30 24.58 7.48
C ASN A 115 0.76 24.56 7.35
N VAL A 116 0.05 25.29 8.21
CA VAL A 116 -1.42 25.42 8.11
C VAL A 116 -1.82 26.06 6.77
N GLY A 117 -2.82 25.48 6.11
CA GLY A 117 -3.23 25.80 4.73
C GLY A 117 -2.47 25.02 3.66
N GLY A 118 -1.41 24.30 4.06
CA GLY A 118 -0.61 23.44 3.22
C GLY A 118 -1.14 22.02 3.07
N PHE A 119 -0.24 21.08 2.76
CA PHE A 119 -0.48 19.65 2.67
C PHE A 119 0.81 18.88 3.03
N LEU A 120 0.66 17.58 3.20
CA LEU A 120 1.77 16.63 3.28
C LEU A 120 1.53 15.49 2.29
N TYR A 121 2.55 14.69 2.04
CA TYR A 121 2.41 13.45 1.29
C TYR A 121 2.47 12.26 2.24
N ILE A 122 1.60 11.29 2.00
CA ILE A 122 1.71 9.96 2.61
C ILE A 122 2.12 9.01 1.51
N THR A 123 3.29 8.38 1.67
CA THR A 123 3.86 7.46 0.69
C THR A 123 4.02 6.07 1.29
N LEU A 124 3.81 5.05 0.46
CA LEU A 124 4.11 3.66 0.77
C LEU A 124 5.11 3.15 -0.26
N ASP A 125 6.28 2.69 0.19
CA ASP A 125 7.41 2.30 -0.68
C ASP A 125 7.80 3.42 -1.67
N GLY A 126 7.71 4.69 -1.23
CA GLY A 126 7.96 5.88 -2.04
C GLY A 126 6.84 6.28 -3.00
N ALA A 127 5.84 5.43 -3.22
CA ALA A 127 4.68 5.75 -4.05
C ALA A 127 3.64 6.58 -3.25
N PRO A 128 3.16 7.73 -3.76
CA PRO A 128 2.16 8.54 -3.07
C PRO A 128 0.80 7.83 -3.03
N ILE A 129 0.27 7.61 -1.83
CA ILE A 129 -1.05 7.00 -1.61
C ILE A 129 -2.09 8.01 -1.14
N SER A 130 -1.68 9.12 -0.52
CA SER A 130 -2.58 10.20 -0.10
C SER A 130 -1.85 11.54 -0.01
N ARG A 131 -2.60 12.62 -0.16
CA ARG A 131 -2.11 14.01 -0.03
C ARG A 131 -3.09 14.84 0.80
N PRO A 132 -3.15 14.65 2.12
CA PRO A 132 -4.07 15.39 2.98
C PRO A 132 -3.66 16.85 3.11
N GLY A 133 -4.64 17.75 3.06
CA GLY A 133 -4.47 19.16 3.37
C GLY A 133 -4.43 19.40 4.88
N ILE A 134 -3.61 20.38 5.30
CA ILE A 134 -3.42 20.75 6.71
C ILE A 134 -4.37 21.92 7.00
N ARG A 135 -5.45 21.64 7.73
CA ARG A 135 -6.45 22.67 8.09
C ARG A 135 -6.16 23.33 9.43
N GLU A 136 -5.51 22.60 10.33
CA GLU A 136 -5.12 23.02 11.66
C GLU A 136 -3.87 22.22 12.09
N ALA A 137 -3.27 22.61 13.21
CA ALA A 137 -2.18 21.84 13.79
C ALA A 137 -2.71 20.53 14.38
N ILE A 138 -2.07 19.42 14.02
CA ILE A 138 -2.48 18.06 14.38
C ILE A 138 -1.34 17.42 15.16
N GLY A 139 -1.64 16.92 16.36
CA GLY A 139 -0.67 16.20 17.18
C GLY A 139 -0.76 14.69 16.97
N ALA A 140 -0.83 13.94 18.08
CA ALA A 140 -0.89 12.47 18.06
C ALA A 140 -2.16 11.89 17.43
N GLN A 141 -3.18 12.69 17.18
CA GLN A 141 -4.45 12.27 16.60
C GLN A 141 -4.81 13.20 15.45
N GLY A 142 -5.17 12.62 14.31
CA GLY A 142 -5.50 13.38 13.10
C GLY A 142 -6.47 12.63 12.22
N VAL A 143 -7.03 13.33 11.22
CA VAL A 143 -7.97 12.74 10.26
C VAL A 143 -7.52 13.01 8.83
N ILE A 144 -7.55 11.96 8.00
CA ILE A 144 -7.43 12.07 6.55
C ILE A 144 -8.84 12.13 5.98
N THR A 145 -9.25 13.31 5.52
CA THR A 145 -10.59 13.56 4.96
C THR A 145 -10.59 13.56 3.43
N GLY A 146 -11.77 13.70 2.82
CA GLY A 146 -11.93 13.83 1.36
C GLY A 146 -11.95 12.48 0.65
N ILE A 147 -12.29 11.42 1.37
CA ILE A 147 -12.40 10.07 0.83
C ILE A 147 -13.89 9.84 0.49
N PRO A 148 -14.25 9.60 -0.79
CA PRO A 148 -15.64 9.49 -1.22
C PRO A 148 -16.43 8.37 -0.53
N THR A 149 -15.81 7.22 -0.33
CA THR A 149 -16.48 6.01 0.15
C THR A 149 -15.82 5.40 1.38
N LEU A 150 -16.61 4.72 2.21
CA LEU A 150 -16.09 3.96 3.36
C LEU A 150 -15.14 2.84 2.91
N GLU A 151 -15.39 2.24 1.76
CA GLU A 151 -14.55 1.18 1.21
C GLU A 151 -13.14 1.67 0.86
N GLU A 152 -13.04 2.83 0.21
CA GLU A 152 -11.75 3.48 -0.06
C GLU A 152 -11.03 3.86 1.24
N ALA A 153 -11.77 4.39 2.23
CA ALA A 153 -11.19 4.73 3.53
C ALA A 153 -10.67 3.48 4.25
N ARG A 154 -11.40 2.36 4.18
CA ARG A 154 -10.98 1.07 4.73
C ARG A 154 -9.70 0.57 4.06
N ASN A 155 -9.63 0.62 2.73
CA ASN A 155 -8.44 0.20 1.99
C ASN A 155 -7.23 1.05 2.34
N LEU A 156 -7.41 2.37 2.47
CA LEU A 156 -6.36 3.27 2.94
C LEU A 156 -5.92 2.94 4.38
N ALA A 157 -6.87 2.76 5.30
CA ALA A 157 -6.55 2.42 6.69
C ALA A 157 -5.78 1.09 6.78
N ILE A 158 -6.14 0.08 5.97
CA ILE A 158 -5.38 -1.16 5.85
C ILE A 158 -3.95 -0.87 5.38
N MET A 159 -3.76 -0.13 4.29
CA MET A 159 -2.41 0.21 3.77
C MET A 159 -1.55 0.94 4.80
N LEU A 160 -2.12 1.88 5.55
CA LEU A 160 -1.42 2.61 6.60
C LEU A 160 -0.99 1.66 7.74
N ARG A 161 -1.90 0.81 8.22
CA ARG A 161 -1.57 -0.20 9.25
C ARG A 161 -0.58 -1.25 8.74
N SER A 162 -0.57 -1.53 7.44
CA SER A 162 0.38 -2.45 6.80
C SER A 162 1.81 -1.91 6.80
N GLY A 163 2.00 -0.61 6.53
CA GLY A 163 3.33 0.00 6.52
C GLY A 163 3.86 0.39 7.90
N ALA A 164 3.02 0.30 8.94
CA ALA A 164 3.40 0.52 10.34
C ALA A 164 3.94 -0.73 11.05
N LEU A 165 3.61 -1.91 10.52
CA LEU A 165 3.99 -3.21 11.09
C LEU A 165 4.69 -4.05 10.02
N PRO A 166 5.99 -4.33 10.17
CA PRO A 166 6.73 -5.11 9.18
C PRO A 166 6.17 -6.54 9.13
N VAL A 167 5.42 -6.86 8.09
CA VAL A 167 5.13 -8.25 7.73
C VAL A 167 6.21 -8.67 6.74
N ALA A 168 7.17 -9.46 7.21
CA ALA A 168 8.15 -10.09 6.33
C ALA A 168 7.41 -11.11 5.45
N LEU A 169 7.35 -10.82 4.14
CA LEU A 169 6.76 -11.73 3.16
C LEU A 169 7.87 -12.60 2.58
N GLU A 170 7.75 -13.91 2.77
CA GLU A 170 8.65 -14.88 2.14
C GLU A 170 8.03 -15.38 0.84
N ILE A 171 8.79 -15.28 -0.25
CA ILE A 171 8.39 -15.87 -1.53
C ILE A 171 8.64 -17.38 -1.46
N ARG A 172 7.56 -18.15 -1.60
CA ARG A 172 7.59 -19.62 -1.50
C ARG A 172 7.76 -20.33 -2.84
N ASP A 173 7.12 -19.82 -3.89
CA ASP A 173 7.14 -20.39 -5.23
C ASP A 173 6.96 -19.23 -6.23
N PHE A 174 7.85 -19.13 -7.21
CA PHE A 174 7.73 -18.20 -8.33
C PHE A 174 7.68 -19.00 -9.62
N ARG A 175 6.67 -18.74 -10.45
CA ARG A 175 6.55 -19.35 -11.77
C ARG A 175 6.28 -18.26 -12.79
N ALA A 176 7.23 -18.08 -13.69
CA ALA A 176 7.01 -17.34 -14.92
C ALA A 176 6.04 -18.12 -15.81
N VAL A 177 4.88 -17.54 -16.11
CA VAL A 177 3.91 -18.10 -17.05
C VAL A 177 4.01 -17.28 -18.33
N GLY A 178 4.81 -17.76 -19.28
CA GLY A 178 4.89 -17.22 -20.63
C GLY A 178 3.84 -17.85 -21.58
N PRO A 179 3.61 -17.27 -22.77
CA PRO A 179 2.56 -17.68 -23.71
C PRO A 179 2.75 -19.04 -24.41
N THR A 180 3.59 -19.94 -23.91
CA THR A 180 3.81 -21.26 -24.54
C THR A 180 2.56 -22.14 -24.61
N LEU A 181 1.50 -21.85 -23.85
CA LEU A 181 0.19 -22.51 -23.97
C LEU A 181 -0.75 -21.88 -25.02
N GLY A 182 -0.47 -20.64 -25.46
CA GLY A 182 -1.19 -19.96 -26.54
C GLY A 182 -0.69 -20.33 -27.93
N ALA A 183 0.63 -20.49 -28.10
CA ALA A 183 1.23 -20.88 -29.38
C ALA A 183 0.76 -22.26 -29.88
N VAL A 184 0.56 -23.22 -28.96
CA VAL A 184 0.05 -24.56 -29.31
C VAL A 184 -1.44 -24.56 -29.69
N SER A 185 -2.20 -23.57 -29.20
CA SER A 185 -3.65 -23.48 -29.46
C SER A 185 -3.96 -22.89 -30.85
N LEU A 186 -3.09 -22.05 -31.39
CA LEU A 186 -3.21 -21.52 -32.76
C LEU A 186 -2.78 -22.53 -33.84
N GLU A 187 -1.80 -23.39 -33.56
CA GLU A 187 -1.38 -24.45 -34.50
C GLU A 187 -2.44 -25.55 -34.69
N LYS A 188 -3.36 -25.74 -33.74
CA LYS A 188 -4.45 -26.74 -33.86
C LYS A 188 -5.75 -26.21 -34.46
N SER A 189 -5.84 -24.92 -34.77
CA SER A 189 -7.05 -24.33 -35.38
C SER A 189 -6.94 -24.12 -36.90
N VAL A 190 -5.80 -24.52 -37.49
CA VAL A 190 -5.61 -24.55 -38.96
C VAL A 190 -5.38 -26.00 -39.37
N TYR A 191 -6.42 -26.82 -39.32
CA TYR A 191 -6.61 -27.97 -40.21
C TYR A 191 -8.07 -28.41 -40.22
#